data_AF-A0A1Q7ARV4-F1
#
_entry.id   AF-A0A1Q7ARV4-F1
#
_cell.length_a   1.000
_cell.length_b   1.000
_cell.length_c   1.000
_cell.angle_alpha   90.00
_cell.angle_beta   90.00
_cell.angle_gamma   90.00
#
_symmetry.space_group_name_H-M   'P 1'
#
loop_
_entity.id
_entity.type
_entity.pdbx_description
1 polymer ?
#
loop_
_entity_poly.entity_id
_entity_poly.type
_entity_poly.pdbx_seq_one_letter_code
_entity_poly.pdbx_strand_id
1 'polypeptide(L)'
;MATDAGLSVPYVANLENGRGNPTVDALSRIAQALGTRATIGFVAEDTAETDAGTVALPATLVRFGRGARFRRDVRLIAEALDEDPTALAVRILDVLARLGEVTGRDLTEPDWFRLLDALVLVNLHPQPGK
;
A
#
# COMPACT_ATOMS: atom_id res chain seq x y z
N MET A 1 -31.95 0.21 15.67
CA MET A 1 -30.49 -0.05 15.61
C MET A 1 -30.14 -1.50 15.92
N ALA A 2 -30.18 -1.95 17.18
CA ALA A 2 -29.76 -3.32 17.54
C ALA A 2 -30.60 -4.41 16.86
N THR A 3 -31.93 -4.30 16.92
CA THR A 3 -32.86 -5.23 16.27
C THR A 3 -32.69 -5.25 14.75
N ASP A 4 -32.52 -4.08 14.14
CA ASP A 4 -32.37 -3.93 12.69
C ASP A 4 -31.04 -4.50 12.18
N ALA A 5 -29.98 -4.46 13.00
CA ALA A 5 -28.69 -5.07 12.71
C ALA A 5 -28.64 -6.57 13.08
N GLY A 6 -29.71 -7.14 13.65
CA GLY A 6 -29.71 -8.52 14.17
C GLY A 6 -28.66 -8.74 15.27
N LEU A 7 -28.35 -7.70 16.05
CA LEU A 7 -27.39 -7.72 17.15
C LEU A 7 -28.12 -7.60 18.50
N SER A 8 -27.54 -8.14 19.56
CA SER A 8 -28.14 -8.00 20.89
C SER A 8 -27.99 -6.57 21.40
N VAL A 9 -29.02 -6.07 22.10
CA VAL A 9 -29.03 -4.73 22.71
C VAL A 9 -27.82 -4.51 23.64
N PRO A 10 -27.42 -5.48 24.51
CA PRO A 10 -26.24 -5.31 25.35
C PRO A 10 -24.93 -5.23 24.56
N TYR A 11 -24.83 -5.95 23.43
CA TYR A 11 -23.64 -5.93 22.59
C TYR A 11 -23.47 -4.58 21.89
N VAL A 12 -24.56 -4.03 21.33
CA VAL A 12 -24.54 -2.69 20.72
C VAL A 12 -24.21 -1.61 21.75
N ALA A 13 -24.80 -1.69 22.95
CA ALA A 13 -24.49 -0.75 24.03
C ALA A 13 -23.01 -0.80 24.44
N ASN A 14 -22.39 -1.99 24.46
CA ASN A 14 -20.95 -2.10 24.73
C ASN A 14 -20.13 -1.41 23.63
N LEU A 15 -20.45 -1.66 22.35
CA LEU A 15 -19.76 -1.04 21.22
C LEU A 15 -19.89 0.50 21.24
N GLU A 16 -21.07 1.03 21.56
CA GLU A 16 -21.31 2.48 21.71
C GLU A 16 -20.48 3.11 22.83
N ASN A 17 -20.19 2.34 23.89
CA ASN A 17 -19.31 2.76 24.98
C ASN A 17 -17.82 2.50 24.70
N GLY A 18 -17.45 2.17 23.47
CA GLY A 18 -16.06 1.85 23.08
C GLY A 18 -15.53 0.56 23.70
N ARG A 19 -16.42 -0.35 24.15
CA ARG A 19 -16.06 -1.63 24.77
C ARG A 19 -16.30 -2.79 23.82
N GLY A 20 -15.28 -3.63 23.68
CA GLY A 20 -15.31 -4.82 22.83
C GLY A 20 -14.70 -4.57 21.46
N ASN A 21 -14.24 -5.65 20.83
CA ASN A 21 -13.71 -5.62 19.46
C ASN A 21 -14.79 -6.12 18.50
N PRO A 22 -15.47 -5.25 17.74
CA PRO A 22 -16.50 -5.69 16.81
C PRO A 22 -15.88 -6.48 15.66
N THR A 23 -16.58 -7.52 15.20
CA THR A 23 -16.18 -8.22 13.97
C THR A 23 -16.54 -7.39 12.75
N VAL A 24 -15.89 -7.66 11.62
CA VAL A 24 -16.22 -7.05 10.31
C VAL A 24 -17.69 -7.29 9.94
N ASP A 25 -18.23 -8.47 10.28
CA ASP A 25 -19.64 -8.80 10.08
C ASP A 25 -20.56 -7.91 10.94
N ALA A 26 -20.23 -7.72 12.22
CA ALA A 26 -20.99 -6.83 13.09
C ALA A 26 -21.00 -5.37 12.58
N LEU A 27 -19.84 -4.86 12.14
CA LEU A 27 -19.74 -3.52 11.54
C LEU A 27 -20.57 -3.40 10.25
N SER A 28 -20.58 -4.44 9.43
CA SER A 28 -21.35 -4.47 8.18
C SER A 28 -22.86 -4.43 8.44
N ARG A 29 -23.35 -5.20 9.42
CA ARG A 29 -24.77 -5.21 9.82
C ARG A 29 -25.21 -3.88 10.42
N ILE A 30 -24.37 -3.25 11.23
CA ILE A 30 -24.64 -1.91 11.79
C ILE A 30 -24.74 -0.88 10.66
N ALA A 31 -23.80 -0.88 9.72
CA ALA A 31 -23.84 0.05 8.59
C ALA A 31 -25.10 -0.13 7.73
N GLN A 32 -25.48 -1.38 7.47
CA GLN A 32 -26.72 -1.71 6.74
C GLN A 32 -27.97 -1.20 7.47
N ALA A 33 -28.08 -1.46 8.78
CA ALA A 33 -29.18 -0.98 9.61
C ALA A 33 -29.29 0.55 9.64
N LEU A 34 -28.16 1.25 9.53
CA LEU A 34 -28.08 2.72 9.45
C LEU A 34 -28.30 3.28 8.04
N GLY A 35 -28.45 2.43 7.01
CA GLY A 35 -28.52 2.88 5.62
C GLY A 35 -27.21 3.51 5.12
N THR A 36 -26.07 3.13 5.72
CA THR A 36 -24.74 3.66 5.40
C THR A 36 -23.84 2.59 4.79
N ARG A 37 -22.68 3.01 4.25
CA ARG A 37 -21.66 2.11 3.71
C ARG A 37 -20.48 2.03 4.67
N ALA A 38 -20.18 0.83 5.19
CA ALA A 38 -18.95 0.60 5.93
C ALA A 38 -17.74 0.66 4.99
N THR A 39 -16.72 1.43 5.36
CA THR A 39 -15.41 1.45 4.70
C THR A 39 -14.36 1.08 5.73
N ILE A 40 -13.57 0.04 5.46
CA ILE A 40 -12.52 -0.45 6.35
C ILE A 40 -11.18 -0.08 5.71
N GLY A 41 -10.35 0.63 6.48
CA GLY A 41 -8.99 0.97 6.11
C GLY A 41 -8.02 0.52 7.19
N PHE A 42 -6.79 0.22 6.78
CA PHE A 42 -5.69 0.07 7.70
C PHE A 42 -4.97 1.42 7.79
N VAL A 43 -4.70 1.85 9.01
CA VAL A 43 -3.81 2.99 9.28
C VAL A 43 -2.51 2.37 9.78
N ALA A 44 -1.37 2.82 9.28
CA ALA A 44 -0.11 2.45 9.89
C ALA A 44 -0.16 2.93 11.34
N GLU A 45 0.14 2.05 12.30
CA GLU A 45 0.33 2.52 13.67
C GLU A 45 1.44 3.56 13.62
N ASP A 46 1.15 4.75 14.16
CA ASP A 46 2.10 5.84 14.28
C ASP A 46 3.19 5.33 15.23
N THR A 47 4.16 4.62 14.64
CA THR A 47 5.41 4.30 15.30
C THR A 47 6.13 5.62 15.34
N ALA A 48 5.81 6.41 16.37
CA ALA A 48 6.59 7.56 16.75
C ALA A 48 8.06 7.14 16.69
N GLU A 49 8.84 7.91 15.92
CA GLU A 49 10.27 7.71 15.61
C GLU A 49 10.57 6.90 14.33
N THR A 50 10.18 7.43 13.16
CA THR A 50 11.08 7.75 12.01
C THR A 50 10.24 8.43 10.92
N ASP A 51 9.89 9.70 11.10
CA ASP A 51 9.29 10.51 10.02
C ASP A 51 10.31 11.51 9.46
N ALA A 52 11.43 10.95 9.00
CA ALA A 52 12.38 11.65 8.15
C ALA A 52 12.37 10.96 6.78
N GLY A 53 11.38 11.31 5.96
CA GLY A 53 11.45 11.07 4.51
C GLY A 53 10.48 10.05 3.93
N THR A 54 9.34 9.77 4.56
CA THR A 54 8.28 9.00 3.87
C THR A 54 7.64 9.89 2.80
N VAL A 55 8.17 9.81 1.58
CA VAL A 55 7.59 10.48 0.41
C VAL A 55 6.17 9.94 0.22
N ALA A 56 5.18 10.84 0.20
CA ALA A 56 3.81 10.47 -0.11
C ALA A 56 3.76 9.85 -1.51
N LEU A 57 3.50 8.53 -1.58
CA LEU A 57 3.54 7.79 -2.83
C LEU A 57 2.50 8.32 -3.84
N PRO A 58 2.92 8.80 -5.02
CA PRO A 58 1.99 9.30 -6.02
C PRO A 58 0.99 8.22 -6.48
N ALA A 59 -0.27 8.61 -6.74
CA ALA A 59 -1.32 7.66 -7.13
C ALA A 59 -0.99 6.87 -8.41
N THR A 60 -0.26 7.48 -9.36
CA THR A 60 0.22 6.80 -10.58
C THR A 60 1.24 5.71 -10.25
N LEU A 61 2.12 5.94 -9.27
CA LEU A 61 3.10 4.97 -8.80
C LEU A 61 2.46 3.83 -8.01
N VAL A 62 1.42 4.13 -7.20
CA VAL A 62 0.62 3.11 -6.52
C VAL A 62 -0.09 2.20 -7.52
N ARG A 63 -0.66 2.76 -8.59
CA ARG A 63 -1.31 1.99 -9.67
C ARG A 63 -0.29 1.12 -10.42
N PHE A 64 0.87 1.70 -10.74
CA PHE A 64 2.01 0.99 -11.33
C PHE A 64 2.44 -0.22 -10.47
N GLY A 65 2.62 -0.04 -9.15
CA GLY A 65 3.03 -1.12 -8.24
C GLY A 65 2.01 -2.26 -8.13
N ARG A 66 0.74 -2.00 -8.44
CA ARG A 66 -0.31 -3.04 -8.52
C ARG A 66 -0.33 -3.79 -9.85
N GLY A 67 0.39 -3.31 -10.86
CA GLY A 67 0.43 -3.89 -12.20
C GLY A 67 1.06 -5.29 -12.26
N ALA A 68 0.52 -6.13 -13.15
CA ALA A 68 0.99 -7.51 -13.32
C ALA A 68 2.44 -7.61 -13.81
N ARG A 69 2.88 -6.65 -14.65
CA ARG A 69 4.26 -6.58 -15.15
C ARG A 69 5.24 -6.32 -14.00
N PHE A 70 5.03 -5.25 -13.23
CA PHE A 70 5.87 -4.92 -12.07
C PHE A 70 5.99 -6.08 -11.09
N ARG A 71 4.88 -6.71 -10.71
CA ARG A 71 4.89 -7.87 -9.79
C ARG A 71 5.60 -9.10 -10.36
N ARG A 72 5.66 -9.26 -11.68
CA ARG A 72 6.41 -10.33 -12.33
C ARG A 72 7.90 -10.02 -12.24
N ASP A 73 8.28 -8.81 -12.64
CA ASP A 73 9.68 -8.38 -12.67
C ASP A 73 10.30 -8.39 -11.27
N VAL A 74 9.59 -7.88 -10.26
CA VAL A 74 10.05 -7.93 -8.85
C VAL A 74 10.22 -9.37 -8.36
N ARG A 75 9.32 -10.30 -8.71
CA ARG A 75 9.48 -11.71 -8.31
C ARG A 75 10.72 -12.35 -8.93
N LEU A 76 10.95 -12.11 -10.22
CA LEU A 76 12.14 -12.62 -10.92
C LEU A 76 13.43 -12.08 -10.32
N ILE A 77 13.46 -10.78 -9.98
CA ILE A 77 14.64 -10.17 -9.35
C ILE A 77 14.83 -10.68 -7.92
N ALA A 78 13.75 -10.78 -7.14
CA ALA A 78 13.79 -11.30 -5.77
C ALA A 78 14.30 -12.75 -5.72
N GLU A 79 13.84 -13.61 -6.64
CA GLU A 79 14.33 -14.99 -6.79
C GLU A 79 15.83 -15.03 -7.14
N ALA A 80 16.30 -14.13 -8.00
CA ALA A 80 17.71 -14.07 -8.37
C ALA A 80 18.62 -13.55 -7.25
N LEU A 81 18.09 -12.71 -6.34
CA LEU A 81 18.81 -12.11 -5.23
C LEU A 81 18.62 -12.83 -3.89
N ASP A 82 17.80 -13.89 -3.84
CA ASP A 82 17.37 -14.59 -2.61
C ASP A 82 16.74 -13.64 -1.56
N GLU A 83 15.92 -12.70 -2.03
CA GLU A 83 15.23 -11.70 -1.21
C GLU A 83 13.71 -11.93 -1.14
N ASP A 84 13.05 -11.37 -0.11
CA ASP A 84 11.59 -11.32 -0.06
C ASP A 84 11.02 -10.37 -1.13
N PRO A 85 10.10 -10.82 -1.99
CA PRO A 85 9.57 -10.00 -3.08
C PRO A 85 8.75 -8.80 -2.60
N THR A 86 8.14 -8.87 -1.41
CA THR A 86 7.35 -7.76 -0.86
C THR A 86 8.27 -6.66 -0.36
N ALA A 87 9.31 -7.02 0.39
CA ALA A 87 10.33 -6.10 0.86
C ALA A 87 11.06 -5.41 -0.31
N LEU A 88 11.40 -6.17 -1.36
CA LEU A 88 12.01 -5.61 -2.57
C LEU A 88 11.06 -4.66 -3.30
N ALA A 89 9.77 -5.01 -3.43
CA ALA A 89 8.77 -4.13 -4.05
C ALA A 89 8.67 -2.79 -3.32
N VAL A 90 8.59 -2.80 -1.99
CA VAL A 90 8.51 -1.58 -1.16
C VAL A 90 9.75 -0.71 -1.37
N ARG A 91 10.95 -1.31 -1.33
CA ARG A 91 12.21 -0.60 -1.55
C ARG A 91 12.29 0.01 -2.94
N ILE A 92 11.89 -0.71 -4.00
CA ILE A 92 11.86 -0.18 -5.37
C ILE A 92 10.87 0.97 -5.48
N LEU A 93 9.67 0.85 -4.91
CA LEU A 93 8.67 1.92 -4.96
C LEU A 93 9.12 3.17 -4.20
N ASP A 94 9.80 3.03 -3.06
CA ASP A 94 10.38 4.17 -2.32
C ASP A 94 11.46 4.88 -3.16
N VAL A 95 12.38 4.12 -3.78
CA VAL A 95 13.40 4.67 -4.68
C VAL A 95 12.78 5.41 -5.87
N LEU A 96 11.75 4.82 -6.50
CA LEU A 96 11.04 5.46 -7.61
C LEU A 96 10.31 6.73 -7.15
N ALA A 97 9.68 6.73 -5.98
CA ALA A 97 9.02 7.91 -5.42
C ALA A 97 10.00 9.06 -5.23
N ARG A 98 11.16 8.80 -4.62
CA ARG A 98 12.25 9.77 -4.43
C ARG A 98 12.80 10.27 -5.76
N LEU A 99 12.97 9.39 -6.75
CA LEU A 99 13.43 9.80 -8.08
C LEU A 99 12.41 10.67 -8.81
N GLY A 100 11.11 10.41 -8.59
CA GLY A 100 10.02 11.23 -9.09
C GLY A 100 10.09 12.66 -8.57
N GLU A 101 10.28 12.85 -7.26
CA GLU A 101 10.45 14.18 -6.66
C GLU A 101 11.61 14.96 -7.28
N VAL A 102 12.74 14.29 -7.52
CA VAL A 102 13.92 14.91 -8.16
C VAL A 102 13.62 15.41 -9.58
N THR A 103 12.75 14.71 -10.32
CA THR A 103 12.39 15.14 -11.68
C THR A 103 11.44 16.33 -11.73
N GLY A 104 10.79 16.69 -10.62
CA GLY A 104 9.92 17.88 -10.52
C GLY A 104 8.71 17.90 -11.46
N ARG A 105 8.33 16.75 -12.03
CA ARG A 105 7.24 16.61 -13.02
C ARG A 105 6.29 15.48 -12.65
N ASP A 106 5.04 15.60 -13.09
CA ASP A 106 4.07 14.52 -12.98
C ASP A 106 4.44 13.37 -13.91
N LEU A 107 4.86 12.24 -13.32
CA LEU A 107 5.25 11.04 -14.06
C LEU A 107 4.03 10.17 -14.36
N THR A 108 3.94 9.75 -15.62
CA THR A 108 2.91 8.81 -16.10
C THR A 108 3.34 7.36 -15.86
N GLU A 109 2.43 6.40 -15.99
CA GLU A 109 2.77 4.97 -15.91
C GLU A 109 3.88 4.53 -16.87
N PRO A 110 3.88 4.94 -18.15
CA PRO A 110 5.01 4.69 -19.05
C PRO A 110 6.34 5.22 -18.53
N ASP A 111 6.35 6.37 -17.84
CA ASP A 111 7.57 6.95 -17.30
C ASP A 111 8.12 6.11 -16.14
N TRP A 112 7.25 5.54 -15.29
CA TRP A 112 7.67 4.63 -14.22
C TRP A 112 8.33 3.36 -14.76
N PHE A 113 7.81 2.78 -15.85
CA PHE A 113 8.47 1.66 -16.51
C PHE A 113 9.84 2.04 -17.05
N ARG A 114 9.99 3.21 -17.67
CA ARG A 114 11.28 3.68 -18.18
C ARG A 114 12.30 3.89 -17.06
N LEU A 115 11.87 4.43 -15.92
CA LEU A 115 12.75 4.60 -14.75
C LEU A 115 13.15 3.27 -14.14
N LEU A 116 12.24 2.31 -14.04
CA LEU A 116 12.56 0.95 -13.61
C LEU A 116 13.54 0.29 -14.57
N ASP A 117 13.27 0.34 -15.88
CA ASP A 117 14.14 -0.23 -16.91
C ASP A 117 15.54 0.43 -16.86
N ALA A 118 15.63 1.75 -16.66
CA ALA A 118 16.89 2.46 -16.49
C ALA A 118 17.65 2.03 -15.21
N LEU A 119 16.96 1.88 -14.08
CA LEU A 119 17.54 1.37 -12.83
C LEU A 119 18.11 -0.03 -13.04
N VAL A 120 17.34 -0.91 -13.69
CA VAL A 120 17.75 -2.28 -14.01
C VAL A 120 18.97 -2.26 -14.94
N LEU A 121 18.96 -1.46 -16.00
CA LEU A 121 20.08 -1.35 -16.93
C LEU A 121 21.36 -0.86 -16.24
N VAL A 122 21.28 0.16 -15.38
CA VAL A 122 22.44 0.67 -14.63
C VAL A 122 23.04 -0.39 -13.69
N ASN A 123 22.21 -1.24 -13.10
CA ASN A 123 22.66 -2.26 -12.15
C ASN A 123 23.08 -3.58 -12.82
N LEU A 124 22.52 -3.92 -13.99
CA LEU A 124 22.80 -5.18 -14.70
C LEU A 124 23.84 -5.04 -15.82
N HIS A 125 24.16 -3.84 -16.27
CA HIS A 125 25.30 -3.65 -17.17
C HIS A 125 26.58 -3.42 -16.36
N PRO A 126 27.60 -4.29 -16.50
CA PRO A 126 28.92 -3.97 -15.99
C PRO A 126 29.39 -2.71 -16.73
N GLN A 127 29.79 -1.69 -15.98
CA GLN A 127 30.61 -0.60 -16.53
C GLN A 127 31.74 -1.28 -17.32
N PRO A 128 31.92 -1.03 -18.63
CA PRO A 128 33.17 -1.35 -19.29
C PRO A 128 34.23 -0.46 -18.64
N GLY A 129 34.83 -0.98 -17.56
CA GLY A 129 35.91 -0.34 -16.84
C GLY A 129 37.11 -0.19 -17.77
N LYS A 130 37.68 1.02 -17.71
CA LYS A 130 39.00 1.44 -18.18
C LYS A 130 40.09 0.39 -17.98
#